data_AF-A0A830E9Y9-F1
#
_entry.id   AF-A0A830E9Y9-F1
#
_cell.length_a   1.000
_cell.length_b   1.000
_cell.length_c   1.000
_cell.angle_alpha   90.00
_cell.angle_beta   90.00
_cell.angle_gamma   90.00
#
_symmetry.space_group_name_H-M   'P 1'
#
loop_
_entity.id
_entity.type
_entity.pdbx_description
1 polymer ?
#
loop_
_entity_poly.entity_id
_entity_poly.type
_entity_poly.pdbx_seq_one_letter_code
_entity_poly.pdbx_strand_id
1 'polypeptide(L)'
;MTGSTEVRRAEVKRETKETSVYVNLSLGPGDIKVVTPIKFLNHMVETFMFYMGSSGEVMAEDLRGFDDHHVVEDVFITLGMALDRALGDRVGIRRFGWSMVPMDDALAATAIDLGGRVYWVFRGSFVGERIGDLTTQMVPHIIRTLATHVRATIHAEIRWGENDHHMAEALFKSLGLSMAQAMEYVGDKAARSLKGTMQ
;
A
#
# COMPACT_ATOMS: atom_id res chain seq x y z
N MET A 1 -30.11 12.76 7.30
CA MET A 1 -29.98 12.03 6.01
C MET A 1 -28.74 11.18 6.11
N THR A 2 -28.96 9.87 6.17
CA THR A 2 -28.00 8.83 6.56
C THR A 2 -27.08 8.49 5.39
N GLY A 3 -25.94 9.18 5.29
CA GLY A 3 -24.80 8.66 4.52
C GLY A 3 -24.28 7.46 5.30
N SER A 4 -24.23 6.27 4.69
CA SER A 4 -23.87 5.04 5.39
C SER A 4 -22.50 5.19 6.05
N THR A 5 -22.51 5.15 7.38
CA THR A 5 -21.34 4.99 8.27
C THR A 5 -20.77 3.57 8.21
N GLU A 6 -20.94 2.90 7.08
CA GLU A 6 -20.49 1.53 6.92
C GLU A 6 -19.01 1.54 6.60
N VAL A 7 -18.22 1.01 7.53
CA VAL A 7 -16.77 0.87 7.36
C VAL A 7 -16.53 0.03 6.12
N ARG A 8 -15.85 0.60 5.11
CA ARG A 8 -15.46 -0.05 3.86
C ARG A 8 -14.47 -1.18 4.14
N ARG A 9 -14.75 -2.38 3.63
CA ARG A 9 -13.95 -3.59 3.90
C ARG A 9 -13.87 -4.48 2.68
N ALA A 10 -12.85 -5.32 2.63
CA ALA A 10 -12.76 -6.39 1.65
C ALA A 10 -11.92 -7.56 2.17
N GLU A 11 -12.29 -8.75 1.74
CA GLU A 11 -11.51 -9.96 1.93
C GLU A 11 -11.05 -10.49 0.56
N VAL A 12 -9.78 -10.89 0.49
CA VAL A 12 -9.16 -11.48 -0.69
C VAL A 12 -8.25 -12.62 -0.27
N LYS A 13 -8.44 -13.77 -0.91
CA LYS A 13 -7.52 -14.91 -0.83
C LYS A 13 -6.96 -15.18 -2.22
N ARG A 14 -5.65 -15.40 -2.31
CA ARG A 14 -4.94 -15.73 -3.55
C ARG A 14 -3.99 -16.89 -3.30
N GLU A 15 -4.11 -17.94 -4.10
CA GLU A 15 -3.27 -19.14 -4.01
C GLU A 15 -2.61 -19.41 -5.35
N THR A 16 -1.32 -19.72 -5.33
CA THR A 16 -0.53 -20.15 -6.48
C THR A 16 0.27 -21.40 -6.12
N LYS A 17 1.13 -21.88 -7.04
CA LYS A 17 2.10 -22.94 -6.73
C LYS A 17 3.32 -22.42 -5.95
N GLU A 18 3.37 -21.12 -5.66
CA GLU A 18 4.49 -20.42 -5.04
C GLU A 18 4.10 -19.87 -3.68
N THR A 19 2.88 -19.35 -3.54
CA THR A 19 2.42 -18.72 -2.29
C THR A 19 0.95 -19.00 -1.99
N SER A 20 0.58 -18.83 -0.72
CA SER A 20 -0.81 -18.67 -0.27
C SER A 20 -0.90 -17.35 0.48
N VAL A 21 -1.75 -16.43 0.03
CA VAL A 21 -1.90 -15.10 0.64
C VAL A 21 -3.36 -14.83 0.96
N TYR A 22 -3.60 -14.36 2.18
CA TYR A 22 -4.90 -13.94 2.69
C TYR A 22 -4.82 -12.50 3.19
N VAL A 23 -5.77 -11.67 2.77
CA VAL A 23 -5.94 -10.29 3.24
C VAL A 23 -7.40 -10.07 3.63
N ASN A 24 -7.60 -9.63 4.86
CA ASN A 24 -8.85 -9.06 5.34
C ASN A 24 -8.59 -7.61 5.74
N LEU A 25 -9.16 -6.66 5.00
CA LEU A 25 -8.85 -5.25 5.14
C LEU A 25 -10.10 -4.44 5.50
N SER A 26 -9.96 -3.56 6.48
CA SER A 26 -10.92 -2.53 6.85
C SER A 26 -10.29 -1.14 6.66
N LEU A 27 -10.94 -0.26 5.90
CA LEU A 27 -10.53 1.14 5.73
C LEU A 27 -10.99 2.01 6.90
N GLY A 28 -10.72 1.53 8.12
CA GLY A 28 -11.02 2.17 9.38
C GLY A 28 -10.14 1.60 10.50
N PRO A 29 -10.16 2.24 11.68
CA PRO A 29 -9.28 1.87 12.78
C PRO A 29 -9.64 0.49 13.37
N GLY A 30 -8.65 -0.15 13.98
CA GLY A 30 -8.74 -1.47 14.59
C GLY A 30 -7.36 -2.12 14.68
N ASP A 31 -7.32 -3.40 15.07
CA ASP A 31 -6.06 -4.14 15.19
C ASP A 31 -5.46 -4.46 13.82
N ILE A 32 -4.12 -4.44 13.73
CA ILE A 32 -3.36 -4.84 12.55
C ILE A 32 -2.58 -6.10 12.90
N LYS A 33 -2.71 -7.13 12.07
CA LYS A 33 -1.95 -8.38 12.21
C LYS A 33 -1.32 -8.75 10.87
N VAL A 34 0.01 -8.76 10.84
CA VAL A 34 0.77 -9.15 9.65
C VAL A 34 1.65 -10.35 9.97
N VAL A 35 1.48 -11.43 9.22
CA VAL A 35 2.25 -12.66 9.37
C VAL A 35 2.68 -13.16 8.00
N THR A 36 3.94 -12.89 7.66
CA THR A 36 4.62 -13.47 6.49
C THR A 36 5.94 -14.11 6.92
N PRO A 37 6.56 -14.95 6.07
CA PRO A 37 7.90 -15.50 6.31
C PRO A 37 9.01 -14.44 6.36
N ILE A 38 8.75 -13.20 5.92
CA ILE A 38 9.73 -12.10 5.82
C ILE A 38 9.43 -11.08 6.92
N LYS A 39 10.30 -11.01 7.93
CA LYS A 39 10.10 -10.20 9.13
C LYS A 39 10.10 -8.71 8.83
N PHE A 40 10.98 -8.25 7.96
CA PHE A 40 11.03 -6.84 7.59
C PHE A 40 9.80 -6.43 6.77
N LEU A 41 9.27 -7.34 5.94
CA LEU A 41 8.01 -7.12 5.23
C LEU A 41 6.83 -6.97 6.20
N ASN A 42 6.79 -7.77 7.29
CA ASN A 42 5.76 -7.64 8.31
C ASN A 42 5.72 -6.22 8.89
N HIS A 43 6.88 -5.69 9.27
CA HIS A 43 7.04 -4.32 9.77
C HIS A 43 6.60 -3.27 8.74
N MET A 44 6.99 -3.43 7.46
CA MET A 44 6.62 -2.48 6.40
C MET A 44 5.12 -2.47 6.10
N VAL A 45 4.47 -3.64 6.01
CA VAL A 45 3.02 -3.73 5.79
C VAL A 45 2.25 -3.19 6.99
N GLU A 46 2.67 -3.51 8.22
CA GLU A 46 2.09 -2.97 9.45
C GLU A 46 2.21 -1.43 9.47
N THR A 47 3.40 -0.91 9.16
CA THR A 47 3.64 0.54 9.03
C THR A 47 2.70 1.17 8.00
N PHE A 48 2.59 0.60 6.80
CA PHE A 48 1.70 1.12 5.77
C PHE A 48 0.24 1.14 6.23
N MET A 49 -0.26 0.03 6.80
CA MET A 49 -1.64 -0.08 7.27
C MET A 49 -1.95 0.86 8.44
N PHE A 50 -1.00 1.04 9.36
CA PHE A 50 -1.12 1.93 10.51
C PHE A 50 -1.24 3.39 10.06
N TYR A 51 -0.32 3.86 9.22
CA TYR A 51 -0.36 5.23 8.71
C TYR A 51 -1.48 5.48 7.70
N MET A 52 -2.01 4.42 7.09
CA MET A 52 -3.26 4.48 6.30
C MET A 52 -4.51 4.68 7.18
N GLY A 53 -4.42 4.47 8.50
CA GLY A 53 -5.58 4.51 9.40
C GLY A 53 -6.53 3.31 9.19
N SER A 54 -5.97 2.17 8.77
CA SER A 54 -6.69 0.95 8.45
C SER A 54 -6.45 -0.14 9.49
N SER A 55 -7.15 -1.26 9.35
CA SER A 55 -7.03 -2.43 10.23
C SER A 55 -7.30 -3.72 9.47
N GLY A 56 -6.94 -4.84 10.09
CA GLY A 56 -7.21 -6.17 9.58
C GLY A 56 -6.00 -7.09 9.59
N GLU A 57 -6.05 -8.11 8.75
CA GLU A 57 -5.09 -9.22 8.73
C GLU A 57 -4.44 -9.37 7.35
N VAL A 58 -3.13 -9.57 7.33
CA VAL A 58 -2.36 -9.96 6.15
C VAL A 58 -1.54 -11.19 6.52
N MET A 59 -1.82 -12.32 5.86
CA MET A 59 -1.12 -13.58 6.09
C MET A 59 -0.56 -14.10 4.78
N ALA A 60 0.68 -14.57 4.79
CA ALA A 60 1.31 -15.20 3.65
C ALA A 60 2.10 -16.44 4.06
N GLU A 61 2.08 -17.44 3.18
CA GLU A 61 2.91 -18.64 3.26
C GLU A 61 3.74 -18.76 1.98
N ASP A 62 5.01 -19.12 2.13
CA ASP A 62 5.88 -19.48 1.02
C ASP A 62 5.83 -21.00 0.82
N LEU A 63 5.42 -21.43 -0.37
CA LEU A 63 5.25 -22.85 -0.72
C LEU A 63 6.48 -23.41 -1.46
N ARG A 64 7.51 -22.58 -1.74
CA ARG A 64 8.68 -22.96 -2.53
C ARG A 64 10.02 -22.66 -1.86
N GLY A 65 10.15 -21.55 -1.12
CA GLY A 65 11.33 -21.25 -0.31
C GLY A 65 12.57 -20.82 -1.10
N PHE A 66 12.41 -20.20 -2.28
CA PHE A 66 13.55 -19.81 -3.13
C PHE A 66 14.15 -18.45 -2.72
N ASP A 67 13.32 -17.41 -2.72
CA ASP A 67 13.68 -16.03 -2.40
C ASP A 67 12.46 -15.27 -1.84
N ASP A 68 12.63 -13.98 -1.54
CA ASP A 68 11.57 -13.11 -1.03
C ASP A 68 10.60 -12.62 -2.11
N HIS A 69 10.89 -12.85 -3.39
CA HIS A 69 10.24 -12.17 -4.50
C HIS A 69 8.75 -12.47 -4.57
N HIS A 70 8.39 -13.75 -4.70
CA HIS A 70 6.99 -14.16 -4.90
C HIS A 70 6.14 -13.84 -3.67
N VAL A 71 6.68 -13.98 -2.46
CA VAL A 71 5.97 -13.63 -1.23
C VAL A 71 5.67 -12.13 -1.19
N VAL A 72 6.68 -11.28 -1.43
CA VAL A 72 6.49 -9.82 -1.41
C VAL A 72 5.53 -9.37 -2.51
N GLU A 73 5.71 -9.88 -3.74
CA GLU A 73 4.82 -9.59 -4.86
C GLU A 73 3.38 -9.98 -4.53
N ASP A 74 3.15 -11.24 -4.16
CA ASP A 74 1.80 -11.77 -3.98
C ASP A 74 1.08 -11.15 -2.76
N VAL A 75 1.82 -10.73 -1.72
CA VAL A 75 1.28 -9.91 -0.63
C VAL A 75 0.72 -8.60 -1.17
N PHE A 76 1.48 -7.86 -1.99
CA PHE A 76 1.04 -6.57 -2.52
C PHE A 76 0.00 -6.68 -3.65
N ILE A 77 -0.01 -7.79 -4.41
CA ILE A 77 -1.12 -8.11 -5.32
C ILE A 77 -2.42 -8.23 -4.51
N THR A 78 -2.40 -9.07 -3.48
CA THR A 78 -3.59 -9.40 -2.70
C THR A 78 -4.08 -8.21 -1.88
N LEU A 79 -3.15 -7.44 -1.28
CA LEU A 79 -3.45 -6.21 -0.57
C LEU A 79 -4.00 -5.11 -1.50
N GLY A 80 -3.41 -4.94 -2.69
CA GLY A 80 -3.91 -4.00 -3.69
C GLY A 80 -5.32 -4.35 -4.17
N MET A 81 -5.62 -5.64 -4.40
CA MET A 81 -6.97 -6.12 -4.73
C MET A 81 -7.97 -5.87 -3.59
N ALA A 82 -7.56 -6.06 -2.34
CA ALA A 82 -8.40 -5.79 -1.17
C ALA A 82 -8.70 -4.29 -1.06
N LEU A 83 -7.70 -3.43 -1.24
CA LEU A 83 -7.87 -1.98 -1.30
C LEU A 83 -8.85 -1.57 -2.39
N ASP A 84 -8.68 -2.06 -3.63
CA ASP A 84 -9.57 -1.73 -4.74
C ASP A 84 -11.02 -2.15 -4.48
N ARG A 85 -11.23 -3.37 -3.97
CA ARG A 85 -12.56 -3.86 -3.59
C ARG A 85 -13.18 -3.03 -2.48
N ALA A 86 -12.42 -2.68 -1.44
CA ALA A 86 -12.91 -1.87 -0.33
C ALA A 86 -13.23 -0.43 -0.78
N LEU A 87 -12.50 0.12 -1.76
CA LEU A 87 -12.76 1.44 -2.33
C LEU A 87 -14.02 1.49 -3.21
N GLY A 88 -14.50 0.35 -3.73
CA GLY A 88 -15.75 0.26 -4.49
C GLY A 88 -15.76 1.12 -5.76
N ASP A 89 -16.82 1.90 -5.95
CA ASP A 89 -16.95 2.84 -7.07
C ASP A 89 -16.12 4.13 -6.90
N ARG A 90 -15.47 4.28 -5.75
CA ARG A 90 -14.62 5.40 -5.35
C ARG A 90 -15.38 6.72 -5.22
N VAL A 91 -16.71 6.74 -5.27
CA VAL A 91 -17.51 7.97 -5.19
C VAL A 91 -17.35 8.62 -3.81
N GLY A 92 -17.23 9.95 -3.79
CA GLY A 92 -17.16 10.73 -2.56
C GLY A 92 -15.82 10.71 -1.82
N ILE A 93 -14.79 10.02 -2.32
CA ILE A 93 -13.44 10.09 -1.74
C ILE A 93 -12.68 11.34 -2.20
N ARG A 94 -11.63 11.74 -1.47
CA ARG A 94 -10.78 12.88 -1.82
C ARG A 94 -10.04 12.71 -3.16
N ARG A 95 -9.80 11.46 -3.57
CA ARG A 95 -9.14 10.97 -4.79
C ARG A 95 -7.64 11.16 -4.79
N PHE A 96 -7.17 12.34 -4.41
CA PHE A 96 -5.76 12.68 -4.38
C PHE A 96 -5.24 12.72 -2.95
N GLY A 97 -4.02 12.23 -2.77
CA GLY A 97 -3.30 12.32 -1.52
C GLY A 97 -1.80 12.42 -1.73
N TRP A 98 -1.11 13.08 -0.81
CA TRP A 98 0.33 13.23 -0.83
C TRP A 98 0.88 13.44 0.58
N SER A 99 2.15 13.12 0.75
CA SER A 99 2.88 13.42 1.98
C SER A 99 4.37 13.44 1.73
N MET A 100 5.11 14.05 2.65
CA MET A 100 6.55 14.01 2.72
C MET A 100 6.92 13.72 4.18
N VAL A 101 7.66 12.64 4.42
CA VAL A 101 7.88 12.08 5.75
C VAL A 101 9.37 11.89 6.00
N PRO A 102 9.91 12.49 7.09
CA PRO A 102 11.26 12.19 7.53
C PRO A 102 11.31 10.93 8.40
N MET A 103 12.48 10.32 8.47
CA MET A 103 12.88 9.42 9.54
C MET A 103 14.37 9.60 9.75
N ASP A 104 14.73 10.31 10.81
CA ASP A 104 16.11 10.67 11.14
C ASP A 104 16.86 11.28 9.93
N ASP A 105 17.84 10.59 9.37
CA ASP A 105 18.65 11.01 8.22
C ASP A 105 17.90 10.92 6.87
N ALA A 106 16.76 10.22 6.81
CA ALA A 106 16.03 9.97 5.58
C ALA A 106 14.84 10.90 5.36
N LEU A 107 14.52 11.19 4.10
CA LEU A 107 13.29 11.86 3.68
C LEU A 107 12.68 11.16 2.47
N ALA A 108 11.40 10.80 2.58
CA ALA A 108 10.64 10.22 1.48
C ALA A 108 9.36 11.02 1.18
N ALA A 109 8.84 10.90 -0.03
CA ALA A 109 7.61 11.52 -0.48
C ALA A 109 6.78 10.58 -1.35
N THR A 110 5.46 10.72 -1.26
CA THR A 110 4.51 9.96 -2.07
C THR A 110 3.37 10.86 -2.54
N ALA A 111 2.89 10.64 -3.76
CA ALA A 111 1.67 11.23 -4.30
C ALA A 111 0.81 10.16 -5.00
N ILE A 112 -0.49 10.17 -4.75
CA ILE A 112 -1.46 9.16 -5.19
C ILE A 112 -2.64 9.82 -5.91
N ASP A 113 -3.05 9.27 -7.05
CA ASP A 113 -4.34 9.51 -7.72
C ASP A 113 -5.13 8.20 -7.81
N LEU A 114 -6.22 8.09 -7.06
CA LEU A 114 -7.16 6.96 -7.10
C LEU A 114 -8.15 7.02 -8.28
N GLY A 115 -7.73 7.59 -9.41
CA GLY A 115 -8.56 7.81 -10.60
C GLY A 115 -8.64 6.64 -11.59
N GLY A 116 -8.25 5.42 -11.21
CA GLY A 116 -8.43 4.19 -11.99
C GLY A 116 -7.31 3.86 -12.98
N ARG A 117 -6.48 4.84 -13.36
CA ARG A 117 -5.37 4.63 -14.30
C ARG A 117 -4.13 4.12 -13.58
N VAL A 118 -3.67 2.94 -13.96
CA VAL A 118 -2.43 2.35 -13.47
C VAL A 118 -1.24 3.12 -14.02
N TYR A 119 -0.47 3.70 -13.12
CA TYR A 119 0.85 4.24 -13.43
C TYR A 119 1.69 4.28 -12.16
N TRP A 120 3.00 4.18 -12.30
CA TRP A 120 3.88 4.21 -11.15
C TRP A 120 5.20 4.88 -11.48
N VAL A 121 5.75 5.58 -10.49
CA VAL A 121 7.10 6.13 -10.53
C VAL A 121 7.75 5.80 -9.19
N PHE A 122 8.96 5.26 -9.23
CA PHE A 122 9.84 5.18 -8.07
C PHE A 122 11.14 5.92 -8.38
N ARG A 123 11.55 6.80 -7.47
CA ARG A 123 12.84 7.49 -7.52
C ARG A 123 13.58 7.28 -6.21
N GLY A 124 14.85 6.94 -6.29
CA GLY A 124 15.66 6.63 -5.13
C GLY A 124 16.44 5.35 -5.35
N SER A 125 17.38 5.10 -4.45
CA SER A 125 18.24 3.94 -4.44
C SER A 125 18.56 3.58 -3.00
N PHE A 126 18.81 2.31 -2.75
CA PHE A 126 19.34 1.84 -1.48
C PHE A 126 20.84 1.63 -1.60
N VAL A 127 21.55 1.74 -0.47
CA VAL A 127 22.99 1.51 -0.39
C VAL A 127 23.29 0.01 -0.38
N GLY A 128 22.53 -0.75 0.39
CA GLY A 128 22.63 -2.19 0.55
C GLY A 128 21.72 -2.98 -0.39
N GLU A 129 22.07 -4.26 -0.55
CA GLU A 129 21.25 -5.22 -1.30
C GLU A 129 20.03 -5.70 -0.51
N ARG A 130 20.06 -5.58 0.83
CA ARG A 130 19.00 -6.05 1.73
C ARG A 130 18.81 -5.13 2.93
N ILE A 131 17.59 -5.12 3.46
CA ILE A 131 17.25 -4.60 4.79
C ILE A 131 16.68 -5.75 5.61
N GLY A 132 17.48 -6.27 6.53
CA GLY A 132 17.15 -7.53 7.21
C GLY A 132 16.97 -8.67 6.20
N ASP A 133 15.78 -9.25 6.17
CA ASP A 133 15.41 -10.35 5.28
C ASP A 133 14.64 -9.91 4.03
N LEU A 134 14.51 -8.61 3.73
CA LEU A 134 13.93 -8.08 2.49
C LEU A 134 15.02 -7.60 1.53
N THR A 135 14.98 -8.01 0.26
CA THR A 135 15.86 -7.48 -0.79
C THR A 135 15.42 -6.07 -1.19
N THR A 136 16.33 -5.10 -1.24
CA THR A 136 16.00 -3.68 -1.49
C THR A 136 15.37 -3.44 -2.86
N GLN A 137 15.67 -4.28 -3.84
CA GLN A 137 15.04 -4.27 -5.17
C GLN A 137 13.53 -4.54 -5.12
N MET A 138 13.02 -5.16 -4.04
CA MET A 138 11.59 -5.39 -3.89
C MET A 138 10.82 -4.12 -3.54
N VAL A 139 11.44 -3.09 -2.97
CA VAL A 139 10.76 -1.83 -2.64
C VAL A 139 10.15 -1.13 -3.88
N PRO A 140 10.89 -0.87 -4.98
CA PRO A 140 10.27 -0.36 -6.20
C PRO A 140 9.25 -1.36 -6.80
N HIS A 141 9.47 -2.66 -6.66
CA HIS A 141 8.52 -3.68 -7.10
C HIS A 141 7.18 -3.56 -6.37
N ILE A 142 7.21 -3.32 -5.06
CA ILE A 142 6.02 -3.11 -4.22
C ILE A 142 5.21 -1.92 -4.73
N ILE A 143 5.87 -0.78 -5.04
CA ILE A 143 5.17 0.41 -5.56
C ILE A 143 4.45 0.11 -6.88
N ARG A 144 5.15 -0.57 -7.80
CA ARG A 144 4.57 -1.02 -9.08
C ARG A 144 3.38 -1.95 -8.88
N THR A 145 3.55 -2.98 -8.06
CA THR A 145 2.52 -4.00 -7.80
C THR A 145 1.30 -3.37 -7.14
N LEU A 146 1.50 -2.56 -6.10
CA LEU A 146 0.42 -1.88 -5.40
C LEU A 146 -0.36 -0.96 -6.34
N ALA A 147 0.32 -0.09 -7.10
CA ALA A 147 -0.32 0.83 -8.05
C ALA A 147 -1.18 0.09 -9.09
N THR A 148 -0.68 -1.07 -9.54
CA THR A 148 -1.38 -1.93 -10.51
C THR A 148 -2.67 -2.49 -9.91
N HIS A 149 -2.58 -3.12 -8.74
CA HIS A 149 -3.71 -3.86 -8.18
C HIS A 149 -4.73 -2.97 -7.46
N VAL A 150 -4.32 -1.80 -6.96
CA VAL A 150 -5.24 -0.77 -6.47
C VAL A 150 -5.78 0.12 -7.61
N ARG A 151 -5.36 -0.09 -8.86
CA ARG A 151 -5.70 0.73 -10.03
C ARG A 151 -5.53 2.23 -9.78
N ALA A 152 -4.30 2.63 -9.46
CA ALA A 152 -3.96 4.01 -9.14
C ALA A 152 -2.70 4.46 -9.85
N THR A 153 -2.53 5.78 -9.90
CA THR A 153 -1.25 6.40 -10.21
C THR A 153 -0.51 6.67 -8.90
N ILE A 154 0.66 6.08 -8.69
CA ILE A 154 1.48 6.26 -7.47
C ILE A 154 2.87 6.76 -7.86
N HIS A 155 3.24 7.93 -7.35
CA HIS A 155 4.60 8.43 -7.42
C HIS A 155 5.23 8.34 -6.04
N ALA A 156 6.36 7.65 -5.94
CA ALA A 156 7.12 7.44 -4.72
C ALA A 156 8.56 7.90 -4.93
N GLU A 157 9.12 8.60 -3.96
CA GLU A 157 10.50 9.09 -4.00
C GLU A 157 11.16 8.99 -2.63
N ILE A 158 12.35 8.38 -2.58
CA ILE A 158 13.30 8.58 -1.49
C ILE A 158 14.22 9.71 -1.94
N ARG A 159 14.10 10.87 -1.28
CA ARG A 159 14.82 12.09 -1.66
C ARG A 159 16.28 12.04 -1.22
N TRP A 160 16.51 11.57 0.00
CA TRP A 160 17.83 11.31 0.58
C TRP A 160 17.72 10.41 1.82
N GLY A 161 18.87 9.91 2.25
CA GLY A 161 19.08 9.09 3.44
C GLY A 161 20.42 8.37 3.35
N GLU A 162 20.94 7.95 4.50
CA GLU A 162 22.16 7.15 4.67
C GLU A 162 21.82 5.74 5.16
N ASN A 163 20.74 5.59 5.95
CA ASN A 163 20.29 4.34 6.50
C ASN A 163 19.12 3.76 5.69
N ASP A 164 19.33 2.59 5.05
CA ASP A 164 18.32 1.94 4.21
C ASP A 164 17.02 1.60 4.95
N HIS A 165 17.08 1.25 6.25
CA HIS A 165 15.89 1.02 7.07
C HIS A 165 15.09 2.32 7.17
N HIS A 166 15.74 3.43 7.53
CA HIS A 166 15.09 4.72 7.69
C HIS A 166 14.46 5.19 6.37
N MET A 167 15.17 4.98 5.26
CA MET A 167 14.69 5.28 3.91
C MET A 167 13.44 4.48 3.53
N ALA A 168 13.45 3.15 3.76
CA ALA A 168 12.30 2.30 3.49
C ALA A 168 11.11 2.66 4.40
N GLU A 169 11.34 2.78 5.71
CA GLU A 169 10.25 3.06 6.65
C GLU A 169 9.65 4.46 6.44
N ALA A 170 10.46 5.49 6.16
CA ALA A 170 9.96 6.82 5.78
C ALA A 170 9.05 6.76 4.54
N LEU A 171 9.44 5.96 3.53
CA LEU A 171 8.65 5.76 2.33
C LEU A 171 7.30 5.09 2.64
N PHE A 172 7.29 4.03 3.44
CA PHE A 172 6.06 3.31 3.80
C PHE A 172 5.12 4.15 4.67
N LYS A 173 5.66 4.97 5.57
CA LYS A 173 4.90 6.00 6.30
C LYS A 173 4.25 7.00 5.34
N SER A 174 5.03 7.52 4.38
CA SER A 174 4.53 8.45 3.37
C SER A 174 3.46 7.81 2.48
N LEU A 175 3.65 6.56 2.08
CA LEU A 175 2.67 5.80 1.29
C LEU A 175 1.34 5.65 2.06
N GLY A 176 1.40 5.28 3.34
CA GLY A 176 0.24 5.14 4.21
C GLY A 176 -0.53 6.45 4.38
N LEU A 177 0.16 7.53 4.76
CA LEU A 177 -0.46 8.85 4.95
C LEU A 177 -1.10 9.39 3.65
N SER A 178 -0.42 9.21 2.52
CA SER A 178 -0.94 9.66 1.21
C SER A 178 -2.17 8.85 0.81
N MET A 179 -2.18 7.53 1.07
CA MET A 179 -3.33 6.68 0.80
C MET A 179 -4.52 7.06 1.70
N ALA A 180 -4.28 7.28 3.00
CA ALA A 180 -5.30 7.75 3.94
C ALA A 180 -5.98 9.02 3.45
N GLN A 181 -5.18 10.01 3.04
CA GLN A 181 -5.69 11.26 2.48
C GLN A 181 -6.50 11.01 1.21
N ALA A 182 -5.99 10.20 0.26
CA ALA A 182 -6.67 9.95 -1.02
C ALA A 182 -8.02 9.23 -0.85
N MET A 183 -8.11 8.28 0.10
CA MET A 183 -9.30 7.48 0.33
C MET A 183 -10.31 8.12 1.29
N GLU A 184 -9.96 9.24 1.94
CA GLU A 184 -10.82 9.97 2.87
C GLU A 184 -12.17 10.29 2.22
N TYR A 185 -13.27 9.92 2.89
CA TYR A 185 -14.61 10.26 2.43
C TYR A 185 -14.93 11.71 2.78
N VAL A 186 -15.19 12.51 1.75
CA VAL A 186 -15.39 13.98 1.84
C VAL A 186 -16.81 14.40 1.43
N GLY A 187 -17.74 13.45 1.34
CA GLY A 187 -19.19 13.72 1.31
C GLY A 187 -19.79 14.16 -0.04
N ASP A 188 -19.05 14.04 -1.14
CA ASP A 188 -19.58 14.33 -2.48
C ASP A 188 -20.37 13.14 -3.04
N LYS A 189 -21.52 13.40 -3.67
CA LYS A 189 -22.34 12.38 -4.36
C LYS A 189 -21.84 12.11 -5.79
N ALA A 190 -20.84 12.83 -6.26
CA ALA A 190 -20.23 12.64 -7.57
C ALA A 190 -18.81 12.05 -7.46
N ALA A 191 -18.41 11.35 -8.52
CA ALA A 191 -17.00 11.04 -8.73
C ALA A 191 -16.21 12.34 -8.86
N ARG A 192 -15.05 12.45 -8.20
CA ARG A 192 -14.13 13.58 -8.36
C ARG A 192 -13.37 13.50 -9.68
N SER A 193 -14.10 13.51 -10.79
CA SER A 193 -13.62 13.33 -12.16
C SER A 193 -14.54 14.05 -13.12
N LEU A 194 -13.99 14.89 -14.01
CA LEU A 194 -14.77 15.56 -15.06
C LEU A 194 -15.42 14.58 -16.04
N LYS A 195 -14.92 13.34 -16.13
CA LYS A 195 -15.52 12.27 -16.95
C LYS A 195 -16.73 11.59 -16.28
N GLY A 196 -17.05 11.96 -15.04
CA GLY A 196 -18.14 11.36 -14.27
C GLY A 196 -17.85 9.96 -13.70
N THR A 197 -16.68 9.39 -13.98
CA THR A 197 -16.25 8.06 -13.49
C THR A 197 -14.77 8.04 -13.11
N MET A 198 -14.41 7.12 -12.22
CA MET A 198 -13.04 6.79 -11.77
C MET A 198 -12.67 5.32 -12.03
N GLN A 199 -13.48 4.62 -12.84
CA GLN A 199 -13.15 3.30 -13.38
C GLN A 199 -12.33 3.40 -14.65
#